data_AF-A0A959KFY2-F1
#
_entry.id   AF-A0A959KFY2-F1
#
_cell.length_a   1.000
_cell.length_b   1.000
_cell.length_c   1.000
_cell.angle_alpha   90.00
_cell.angle_beta   90.00
_cell.angle_gamma   90.00
#
_symmetry.space_group_name_H-M   'P 1'
#
loop_
_entity.id
_entity.type
_entity.pdbx_description
1 polymer ?
#
loop_
_entity_poly.entity_id
_entity_poly.type
_entity_poly.pdbx_seq_one_letter_code
_entity_poly.pdbx_strand_id
1 'polypeptide(L)'
;ASGSMVDGAWAPRQYYQLGYTQRVGTYDPGAFAMHTGRVRELLLDATRQRLKRQSAAPATLLSGGLDSSVLAVAIKRMAPASPLTALTAAYAQSEIAEQQWAEIVALTTEARWIKVYPQAEQLRKELETFIYAQDTPTFSTGTYAQHCLFRQAAREGLPVIFDGQGADALFGGHLPYLSALWSDLFRTFQWGSLVQEMKNSGLGPKGYLRDRLKYRWLPRWPAALQYAFQRSYFKELSFLQPELLRSQRHRLRQSGPSSGDGLNAALYEGFTQGGMNFLLKCVDRAAAWHGVDTATPYADDLPLIEYVFSIPPVYKIHHGQRKWLLREAFREMLPEAIYQRPDKKPLLTPNNEWIASMRDAIRPYFEEQDEAIFNKKRLLDQFDQFFNPASPVENYRMYKFVSLAVWRKVFNL
;
A
#
# COMPACT_ATOMS: atom_id res chain seq x y z
N ALA A 1 -25.41 4.29 3.65
CA ALA A 1 -24.80 5.63 3.69
C ALA A 1 -25.79 6.59 4.34
N SER A 2 -25.35 7.42 5.30
CA SER A 2 -26.18 8.50 5.85
C SER A 2 -26.26 9.65 4.84
N GLY A 3 -27.46 10.09 4.53
CA GLY A 3 -27.68 11.19 3.59
C GLY A 3 -29.17 11.41 3.35
N SER A 4 -29.48 12.44 2.57
CA SER A 4 -30.84 12.77 2.19
C SER A 4 -30.89 13.10 0.70
N MET A 5 -32.02 12.82 0.07
CA MET A 5 -32.30 13.35 -1.27
C MET A 5 -32.61 14.85 -1.11
N VAL A 6 -31.83 15.70 -1.75
CA VAL A 6 -32.06 17.15 -1.84
C VAL A 6 -32.16 17.49 -3.31
N ASP A 7 -33.32 18.00 -3.75
CA ASP A 7 -33.59 18.40 -5.15
C ASP A 7 -33.27 17.30 -6.19
N GLY A 8 -33.60 16.04 -5.87
CA GLY A 8 -33.35 14.90 -6.78
C GLY A 8 -31.90 14.43 -6.82
N ALA A 9 -30.99 15.05 -6.07
CA ALA A 9 -29.60 14.61 -5.91
C ALA A 9 -29.37 13.99 -4.52
N TRP A 10 -28.54 12.95 -4.45
CA TRP A 10 -28.10 12.38 -3.18
C TRP A 10 -27.10 13.31 -2.51
N ALA A 11 -27.47 13.86 -1.35
CA ALA A 11 -26.58 14.66 -0.51
C ALA A 11 -26.01 13.76 0.61
N PRO A 12 -24.71 13.40 0.56
CA PRO A 12 -24.09 12.61 1.62
C PRO A 12 -23.98 13.42 2.90
N ARG A 13 -24.39 12.83 4.04
CA ARG A 13 -24.17 13.40 5.38
C ARG A 13 -22.92 12.78 5.98
N GLN A 14 -21.91 13.61 6.23
CA GLN A 14 -20.73 13.20 6.98
C GLN A 14 -21.09 12.99 8.45
N TYR A 15 -21.01 11.74 8.92
CA TYR A 15 -21.32 11.37 10.32
C TYR A 15 -20.06 11.30 11.21
N TYR A 16 -18.88 11.29 10.60
CA TYR A 16 -17.60 11.18 11.28
C TYR A 16 -16.53 11.98 10.54
N GLN A 17 -15.66 12.64 11.30
CA GLN A 17 -14.47 13.30 10.79
C GLN A 17 -13.30 12.96 11.71
N LEU A 18 -12.30 12.27 11.16
CA LEU A 18 -11.08 11.95 11.88
C LEU A 18 -10.29 13.26 12.13
N GLY A 19 -10.00 13.53 13.40
CA GLY A 19 -9.08 14.59 13.80
C GLY A 19 -7.63 14.10 13.82
N TYR A 20 -6.67 15.02 13.67
CA TYR A 20 -5.25 14.73 13.90
C TYR A 20 -4.53 15.91 14.54
N THR A 21 -3.46 15.64 15.31
CA THR A 21 -2.66 16.71 15.91
C THR A 21 -1.70 17.32 14.89
N GLN A 22 -1.67 18.66 14.85
CA GLN A 22 -0.68 19.44 14.10
C GLN A 22 0.53 19.83 14.96
N ARG A 23 0.50 19.54 16.27
CA ARG A 23 1.60 19.86 17.18
C ARG A 23 2.74 18.87 16.95
N VAL A 24 3.89 19.38 16.53
CA VAL A 24 5.11 18.57 16.32
C VAL A 24 5.64 18.01 17.63
N GLY A 25 5.61 18.83 18.70
CA GLY A 25 6.15 18.48 20.01
C GLY A 25 7.69 18.39 20.00
N THR A 26 8.25 18.22 21.19
CA THR A 26 9.65 17.79 21.41
C THR A 26 9.64 16.36 21.88
N TYR A 27 10.62 15.57 21.48
CA TYR A 27 10.71 14.17 21.89
C TYR A 27 10.98 14.08 23.40
N ASP A 28 10.06 13.47 24.13
CA ASP A 28 10.21 13.12 25.55
C ASP A 28 10.15 11.59 25.72
N PRO A 29 11.18 10.94 26.30
CA PRO A 29 11.19 9.50 26.51
C PRO A 29 10.04 8.98 27.39
N GLY A 30 9.59 9.77 28.38
CA GLY A 30 8.49 9.39 29.26
C GLY A 30 7.15 9.32 28.51
N ALA A 31 6.83 10.38 27.77
CA ALA A 31 5.68 10.42 26.88
C ALA A 31 5.76 9.34 25.79
N PHE A 32 6.95 9.08 25.25
CA PHE A 32 7.14 8.02 24.28
C PHE A 32 6.79 6.64 24.83
N ALA A 33 7.26 6.28 26.03
CA ALA A 33 6.94 5.02 26.69
C ALA A 33 5.43 4.86 26.96
N MET A 34 4.75 5.95 27.32
CA MET A 34 3.29 5.96 27.47
C MET A 34 2.59 5.69 26.13
N HIS A 35 3.03 6.37 25.05
CA HIS A 35 2.46 6.18 23.72
C HIS A 35 2.68 4.77 23.17
N THR A 36 3.88 4.20 23.33
CA THR A 36 4.17 2.82 22.89
C THR A 36 3.33 1.80 23.65
N GLY A 37 3.20 1.94 24.97
CA GLY A 37 2.35 1.09 25.81
C GLY A 37 0.88 1.15 25.39
N ARG A 38 0.34 2.36 25.18
CA ARG A 38 -1.06 2.52 24.79
C ARG A 38 -1.35 2.05 23.36
N VAL A 39 -0.42 2.25 22.41
CA VAL A 39 -0.55 1.70 21.05
C VAL A 39 -0.56 0.17 21.07
N ARG A 40 0.33 -0.45 21.87
CA ARG A 40 0.36 -1.90 22.07
C ARG A 40 -0.97 -2.40 22.59
N GLU A 41 -1.50 -1.80 23.66
CA GLU A 41 -2.79 -2.14 24.25
C GLU A 41 -3.93 -2.05 23.23
N LEU A 42 -4.07 -0.91 22.54
CA LEU A 42 -5.14 -0.68 21.57
C LEU A 42 -5.07 -1.65 20.40
N LEU A 43 -3.87 -1.97 19.87
CA LEU A 43 -3.75 -2.94 18.77
C LEU A 43 -4.06 -4.37 19.23
N LEU A 44 -3.63 -4.76 20.44
CA LEU A 44 -3.99 -6.06 21.01
C LEU A 44 -5.50 -6.17 21.25
N ASP A 45 -6.13 -5.11 21.74
CA ASP A 45 -7.58 -5.05 21.94
C ASP A 45 -8.34 -5.09 20.61
N ALA A 46 -7.90 -4.33 19.60
CA ALA A 46 -8.43 -4.37 18.25
C ALA A 46 -8.37 -5.79 17.67
N THR A 47 -7.23 -6.45 17.84
CA THR A 47 -7.03 -7.84 17.40
C THR A 47 -7.97 -8.79 18.15
N ARG A 48 -8.03 -8.68 19.49
CA ARG A 48 -8.89 -9.50 20.34
C ARG A 48 -10.37 -9.38 19.98
N GLN A 49 -10.85 -8.17 19.68
CA GLN A 49 -12.24 -7.95 19.28
C GLN A 49 -12.60 -8.69 17.99
N ARG A 50 -11.71 -8.69 17.00
CA ARG A 50 -11.90 -9.41 15.73
C ARG A 50 -11.82 -10.92 15.93
N LEU A 51 -10.90 -11.40 16.78
CA LEU A 51 -10.82 -12.81 17.16
C LEU A 51 -12.11 -13.30 17.84
N LYS A 52 -12.76 -12.49 18.68
CA LYS A 52 -14.03 -12.86 19.34
C LYS A 52 -15.22 -12.94 18.38
N ARG A 53 -15.16 -12.26 17.23
CA ARG A 53 -16.25 -12.25 16.23
C ARG A 53 -16.24 -13.47 15.32
N GLN A 54 -15.18 -14.28 15.37
CA GLN A 54 -15.05 -15.49 14.56
C GLN A 54 -15.04 -16.74 15.46
N SER A 55 -15.69 -17.80 15.00
CA SER A 55 -15.64 -19.12 15.66
C SER A 55 -14.49 -20.00 15.14
N ALA A 56 -13.87 -19.61 14.03
CA ALA A 56 -12.79 -20.36 13.40
C ALA A 56 -11.40 -19.97 13.94
N ALA A 57 -10.44 -20.87 13.72
CA ALA A 57 -9.04 -20.62 14.03
C ALA A 57 -8.52 -19.37 13.31
N PRO A 58 -7.66 -18.57 13.96
CA PRO A 58 -7.16 -17.35 13.36
C PRO A 58 -6.23 -17.64 12.19
N ALA A 59 -6.30 -16.79 11.17
CA ALA A 59 -5.41 -16.84 10.04
C ALA A 59 -5.00 -15.43 9.59
N THR A 60 -3.79 -15.29 9.05
CA THR A 60 -3.20 -14.00 8.68
C THR A 60 -2.42 -14.08 7.37
N LEU A 61 -2.41 -12.98 6.60
CA LEU A 61 -1.46 -12.81 5.51
C LEU A 61 -0.10 -12.38 6.09
N LEU A 62 0.95 -13.12 5.73
CA LEU A 62 2.30 -12.90 6.26
C LEU A 62 3.28 -12.66 5.11
N SER A 63 3.73 -11.40 4.95
CA SER A 63 4.76 -11.04 3.96
C SER A 63 6.17 -11.02 4.56
N GLY A 64 6.29 -11.10 5.89
CA GLY A 64 7.56 -10.88 6.60
C GLY A 64 7.93 -9.40 6.73
N GLY A 65 7.08 -8.49 6.28
CA GLY A 65 7.16 -7.06 6.60
C GLY A 65 6.66 -6.79 8.03
N LEU A 66 7.17 -5.70 8.64
CA LEU A 66 6.87 -5.31 10.02
C LEU A 66 5.38 -5.40 10.37
N ASP A 67 4.50 -4.92 9.49
CA ASP A 67 3.06 -4.79 9.77
C ASP A 67 2.40 -6.16 9.93
N SER A 68 2.64 -7.06 8.96
CA SER A 68 2.14 -8.43 9.02
C SER A 68 2.75 -9.21 10.18
N SER A 69 4.02 -8.93 10.51
CA SER A 69 4.70 -9.58 11.63
C SER A 69 4.15 -9.15 12.97
N VAL A 70 3.93 -7.85 13.18
CA VAL A 70 3.29 -7.31 14.39
C VAL A 70 1.89 -7.90 14.55
N LEU A 71 1.13 -7.99 13.45
CA LEU A 71 -0.21 -8.57 13.50
C LEU A 71 -0.19 -10.07 13.84
N ALA A 72 0.73 -10.85 13.26
CA ALA A 72 0.90 -12.27 13.58
C ALA A 72 1.24 -12.50 15.06
N VAL A 73 2.19 -11.74 15.62
CA VAL A 73 2.54 -11.85 17.05
C VAL A 73 1.42 -11.36 17.96
N ALA A 74 0.68 -10.32 17.56
CA ALA A 74 -0.50 -9.83 18.29
C ALA A 74 -1.61 -10.89 18.35
N ILE A 75 -1.89 -11.55 17.22
CA ILE A 75 -2.87 -12.64 17.15
C ILE A 75 -2.44 -13.80 18.06
N LYS A 76 -1.20 -14.28 17.94
CA LYS A 76 -0.68 -15.37 18.78
C LYS A 76 -0.71 -15.01 20.27
N ARG A 77 -0.42 -13.76 20.63
CA ARG A 77 -0.49 -13.26 22.01
C ARG A 77 -1.92 -13.25 22.56
N MET A 78 -2.90 -12.92 21.73
CA MET A 78 -4.32 -12.84 22.12
C MET A 78 -5.05 -14.18 22.11
N ALA A 79 -4.59 -15.14 21.30
CA ALA A 79 -5.14 -16.48 21.21
C ALA A 79 -4.01 -17.54 21.25
N PRO A 80 -3.30 -17.68 22.39
CA PRO A 80 -2.11 -18.55 22.48
C PRO A 80 -2.40 -20.03 22.24
N ALA A 81 -3.58 -20.48 22.68
CA ALA A 81 -4.05 -21.86 22.55
C ALA A 81 -4.63 -22.19 21.16
N SER A 82 -4.90 -21.18 20.32
CA SER A 82 -5.47 -21.40 19.00
C SER A 82 -4.35 -21.58 17.95
N PRO A 83 -4.47 -22.56 17.05
CA PRO A 83 -3.50 -22.72 15.97
C PRO A 83 -3.63 -21.54 14.99
N LEU A 84 -2.56 -20.76 14.83
CA LEU A 84 -2.50 -19.68 13.85
C LEU A 84 -2.12 -20.26 12.49
N THR A 85 -2.85 -19.89 11.43
CA THR A 85 -2.43 -20.18 10.05
C THR A 85 -1.88 -18.92 9.39
N ALA A 86 -0.71 -19.00 8.77
CA ALA A 86 -0.08 -17.89 8.07
C ALA A 86 0.06 -18.21 6.58
N LEU A 87 -0.44 -17.33 5.72
CA LEU A 87 -0.33 -17.48 4.26
C LEU A 87 0.67 -16.48 3.68
N THR A 88 1.60 -16.97 2.86
CA THR A 88 2.64 -16.15 2.23
C THR A 88 2.68 -16.40 0.73
N ALA A 89 2.74 -15.33 -0.07
CA ALA A 89 3.02 -15.45 -1.50
C ALA A 89 4.52 -15.71 -1.69
N ALA A 90 4.84 -16.82 -2.33
CA ALA A 90 6.19 -17.31 -2.58
C ALA A 90 6.43 -17.50 -4.08
N TYR A 91 7.69 -17.41 -4.48
CA TYR A 91 8.13 -17.56 -5.87
C TYR A 91 9.38 -18.43 -5.88
N ALA A 92 9.39 -19.46 -6.74
CA ALA A 92 10.41 -20.51 -6.74
C ALA A 92 11.78 -20.07 -7.28
N GLN A 93 11.85 -19.00 -8.08
CA GLN A 93 13.03 -18.65 -8.88
C GLN A 93 13.48 -17.18 -8.78
N SER A 94 12.82 -16.37 -7.96
CA SER A 94 13.16 -14.95 -7.85
C SER A 94 13.91 -14.67 -6.54
N GLU A 95 14.94 -13.84 -6.58
CA GLU A 95 15.61 -13.18 -5.45
C GLU A 95 14.69 -12.29 -4.58
N ILE A 96 13.36 -12.48 -4.66
CA ILE A 96 12.37 -11.85 -3.79
C ILE A 96 12.51 -12.52 -2.41
N ALA A 97 13.57 -12.11 -1.72
CA ALA A 97 14.08 -12.58 -0.42
C ALA A 97 13.17 -12.20 0.76
N GLU A 98 11.85 -12.15 0.56
CA GLU A 98 10.87 -11.87 1.62
C GLU A 98 10.46 -13.12 2.39
N GLN A 99 10.55 -14.29 1.75
CA GLN A 99 10.15 -15.57 2.33
C GLN A 99 10.91 -15.90 3.62
N GLN A 100 12.21 -15.59 3.69
CA GLN A 100 13.04 -15.79 4.89
C GLN A 100 12.50 -15.02 6.11
N TRP A 101 11.96 -13.81 5.89
CA TRP A 101 11.41 -12.99 6.97
C TRP A 101 10.07 -13.54 7.44
N ALA A 102 9.22 -13.98 6.50
CA ALA A 102 7.97 -14.65 6.82
C ALA A 102 8.21 -15.95 7.60
N GLU A 103 9.24 -16.72 7.24
CA GLU A 103 9.62 -17.96 7.93
C GLU A 103 9.98 -17.71 9.39
N ILE A 104 10.84 -16.72 9.66
CA ILE A 104 11.24 -16.35 11.04
C ILE A 104 10.01 -16.04 11.90
N VAL A 105 9.04 -15.31 11.35
CA VAL A 105 7.81 -14.94 12.08
C VAL A 105 6.90 -16.15 12.25
N ALA A 106 6.75 -16.98 11.21
CA ALA A 106 5.94 -18.19 11.28
C ALA A 106 6.46 -19.15 12.36
N LEU A 107 7.79 -19.34 12.44
CA LEU A 107 8.43 -20.13 13.48
C LEU A 107 8.22 -19.51 14.86
N THR A 108 8.43 -18.19 14.99
CA THR A 108 8.26 -17.48 16.28
C THR A 108 6.82 -17.54 16.81
N THR A 109 5.84 -17.55 15.90
CA THR A 109 4.42 -17.60 16.26
C THR A 109 3.87 -19.03 16.28
N GLU A 110 4.71 -20.03 16.00
CA GLU A 110 4.32 -21.43 15.83
C GLU A 110 3.13 -21.60 14.87
N ALA A 111 3.09 -20.77 13.82
CA ALA A 111 2.01 -20.76 12.86
C ALA A 111 2.13 -21.92 11.86
N ARG A 112 1.00 -22.53 11.49
CA ARG A 112 0.91 -23.37 10.29
C ARG A 112 1.18 -22.50 9.08
N TRP A 113 2.37 -22.62 8.50
CA TRP A 113 2.81 -21.79 7.39
C TRP A 113 2.46 -22.40 6.03
N ILE A 114 1.64 -21.69 5.26
CA ILE A 114 1.20 -22.09 3.93
C ILE A 114 1.80 -21.14 2.90
N LYS A 115 2.64 -21.70 2.01
CA LYS A 115 3.23 -20.98 0.88
C LYS A 115 2.34 -21.15 -0.34
N VAL A 116 1.90 -20.03 -0.90
CA VAL A 116 1.15 -19.98 -2.15
C VAL A 116 2.09 -19.52 -3.25
N TYR A 117 2.06 -20.21 -4.39
CA TYR A 117 2.95 -19.90 -5.52
C TYR A 117 2.15 -19.36 -6.72
N PRO A 118 1.82 -18.05 -6.75
CA PRO A 118 1.23 -17.44 -7.93
C PRO A 118 2.12 -17.59 -9.17
N GLN A 119 1.51 -17.87 -10.33
CA GLN A 119 2.22 -18.09 -11.59
C GLN A 119 1.66 -17.20 -12.71
N ALA A 120 2.55 -16.77 -13.61
CA ALA A 120 2.19 -15.98 -14.80
C ALA A 120 1.19 -16.71 -15.70
N GLU A 121 1.39 -18.01 -15.92
CA GLU A 121 0.52 -18.81 -16.77
C GLU A 121 -0.91 -18.89 -16.23
N GLN A 122 -1.06 -18.92 -14.90
CA GLN A 122 -2.38 -18.89 -14.28
C GLN A 122 -3.02 -17.51 -14.38
N LEU A 123 -2.24 -16.44 -14.15
CA LEU A 123 -2.71 -15.06 -14.36
C LEU A 123 -3.20 -14.88 -15.80
N ARG A 124 -2.48 -15.42 -16.78
CA ARG A 124 -2.86 -15.35 -18.20
C ARG A 124 -4.26 -15.92 -18.47
N LYS A 125 -4.56 -17.08 -17.89
CA LYS A 125 -5.85 -17.77 -18.06
C LYS A 125 -6.99 -17.07 -17.32
N GLU A 126 -6.68 -16.48 -16.18
CA GLU A 126 -7.68 -15.89 -15.28
C GLU A 126 -7.77 -14.35 -15.40
N LEU A 127 -7.05 -13.74 -16.35
CA LEU A 127 -6.87 -12.29 -16.41
C LEU A 127 -8.20 -11.54 -16.47
N GLU A 128 -9.10 -11.97 -17.35
CA GLU A 128 -10.43 -11.36 -17.50
C GLU A 128 -11.27 -11.52 -16.23
N THR A 129 -11.35 -12.74 -15.68
CA THR A 129 -12.09 -13.05 -14.44
C THR A 129 -11.53 -12.28 -13.23
N PHE A 130 -10.22 -12.17 -13.13
CA PHE A 130 -9.54 -11.43 -12.06
C PHE A 130 -9.86 -9.93 -12.14
N ILE A 131 -9.81 -9.33 -13.33
CA ILE A 131 -10.16 -7.92 -13.52
C ILE A 131 -11.65 -7.69 -13.30
N TYR A 132 -12.51 -8.61 -13.72
CA TYR A 132 -13.95 -8.58 -13.40
C TYR A 132 -14.17 -8.58 -11.88
N ALA A 133 -13.51 -9.48 -11.14
CA ALA A 133 -13.62 -9.58 -9.69
C ALA A 133 -13.23 -8.29 -8.94
N GLN A 134 -12.26 -7.55 -9.49
CA GLN A 134 -11.77 -6.29 -8.93
C GLN A 134 -12.65 -5.09 -9.28
N ASP A 135 -13.46 -5.19 -10.34
CA ASP A 135 -14.39 -4.14 -10.79
C ASP A 135 -13.67 -2.79 -11.06
N THR A 136 -12.36 -2.81 -11.30
CA THR A 136 -11.54 -1.64 -11.63
C THR A 136 -10.20 -2.12 -12.19
N PRO A 137 -9.54 -1.34 -13.06
CA PRO A 137 -8.17 -1.61 -13.43
C PRO A 137 -7.27 -1.65 -12.20
N THR A 138 -6.40 -2.66 -12.14
CA THR A 138 -5.43 -2.86 -11.06
C THR A 138 -4.08 -2.25 -11.45
N PHE A 139 -3.31 -1.83 -10.44
CA PHE A 139 -2.04 -1.14 -10.69
C PHE A 139 -0.83 -2.08 -10.78
N SER A 140 -0.94 -3.32 -10.32
CA SER A 140 0.17 -4.26 -10.26
C SER A 140 -0.28 -5.71 -10.21
N THR A 141 0.59 -6.62 -10.67
CA THR A 141 0.40 -8.06 -10.49
C THR A 141 0.45 -8.50 -9.01
N GLY A 142 0.88 -7.64 -8.09
CA GLY A 142 0.78 -7.88 -6.64
C GLY A 142 -0.66 -8.05 -6.16
N THR A 143 -1.63 -7.34 -6.77
CA THR A 143 -3.05 -7.53 -6.47
C THR A 143 -3.53 -8.93 -6.86
N TYR A 144 -2.98 -9.51 -7.94
CA TYR A 144 -3.27 -10.89 -8.32
C TYR A 144 -2.63 -11.90 -7.36
N ALA A 145 -1.40 -11.65 -6.88
CA ALA A 145 -0.80 -12.48 -5.84
C ALA A 145 -1.68 -12.51 -4.58
N GLN A 146 -2.24 -11.37 -4.19
CA GLN A 146 -3.21 -11.29 -3.09
C GLN A 146 -4.50 -12.08 -3.38
N HIS A 147 -5.03 -11.98 -4.60
CA HIS A 147 -6.18 -12.80 -5.04
C HIS A 147 -5.90 -14.31 -4.92
N CYS A 148 -4.69 -14.75 -5.25
CA CYS A 148 -4.28 -16.14 -5.09
C CYS A 148 -4.23 -16.57 -3.61
N LEU A 149 -3.80 -15.69 -2.70
CA LEU A 149 -3.77 -15.96 -1.25
C LEU A 149 -5.19 -16.19 -0.72
N PHE A 150 -6.16 -15.34 -1.09
CA PHE A 150 -7.56 -15.52 -0.68
C PHE A 150 -8.20 -16.77 -1.28
N ARG A 151 -7.87 -17.12 -2.52
CA ARG A 151 -8.26 -18.42 -3.10
C ARG A 151 -7.74 -19.59 -2.28
N GLN A 152 -6.48 -19.54 -1.82
CA GLN A 152 -5.94 -20.59 -0.96
C GLN A 152 -6.63 -20.58 0.41
N ALA A 153 -6.90 -19.41 0.98
CA ALA A 153 -7.61 -19.31 2.26
C ALA A 153 -8.99 -19.99 2.19
N ALA A 154 -9.75 -19.76 1.12
CA ALA A 154 -11.03 -20.42 0.89
C ALA A 154 -10.90 -21.94 0.80
N ARG A 155 -9.87 -22.45 0.09
CA ARG A 155 -9.59 -23.90 -0.02
C ARG A 155 -9.25 -24.55 1.32
N GLU A 156 -8.58 -23.81 2.20
CA GLU A 156 -8.25 -24.25 3.56
C GLU A 156 -9.41 -24.08 4.55
N GLY A 157 -10.57 -23.56 4.09
CA GLY A 157 -11.73 -23.33 4.94
C GLY A 157 -11.52 -22.23 5.98
N LEU A 158 -10.72 -21.19 5.64
CA LEU A 158 -10.42 -20.06 6.52
C LEU A 158 -11.41 -18.92 6.23
N PRO A 159 -12.44 -18.70 7.08
CA PRO A 159 -13.51 -17.75 6.77
C PRO A 159 -13.08 -16.29 6.94
N VAL A 160 -12.10 -16.03 7.82
CA VAL A 160 -11.62 -14.67 8.13
C VAL A 160 -10.10 -14.66 8.09
N ILE A 161 -9.53 -13.70 7.36
CA ILE A 161 -8.08 -13.50 7.25
C ILE A 161 -7.71 -12.11 7.76
N PHE A 162 -6.76 -12.07 8.70
CA PHE A 162 -6.14 -10.84 9.16
C PHE A 162 -5.14 -10.32 8.12
N ASP A 163 -5.15 -9.01 7.89
CA ASP A 163 -4.27 -8.35 6.92
C ASP A 163 -3.68 -7.05 7.47
N GLY A 164 -2.42 -6.78 7.15
CA GLY A 164 -1.62 -5.68 7.70
C GLY A 164 -1.86 -4.32 7.04
N GLN A 165 -2.84 -4.21 6.15
CA GLN A 165 -3.12 -2.97 5.41
C GLN A 165 -3.53 -1.84 6.36
N GLY A 166 -3.13 -0.63 6.02
CA GLY A 166 -3.37 0.58 6.81
C GLY A 166 -2.24 0.98 7.75
N ALA A 167 -1.40 0.03 8.19
CA ALA A 167 -0.28 0.32 9.10
C ALA A 167 0.70 1.36 8.54
N ASP A 168 0.94 1.34 7.23
CA ASP A 168 1.80 2.31 6.54
C ASP A 168 1.32 3.75 6.62
N ALA A 169 0.02 3.97 6.36
CA ALA A 169 -0.60 5.29 6.40
C ALA A 169 -0.87 5.74 7.84
N LEU A 170 -1.00 4.79 8.77
CA LEU A 170 -1.21 5.09 10.19
C LEU A 170 0.09 5.46 10.93
N PHE A 171 1.17 4.72 10.69
CA PHE A 171 2.45 4.85 11.43
C PHE A 171 3.62 5.43 10.61
N GLY A 172 3.43 5.69 9.32
CA GLY A 172 4.44 6.33 8.47
C GLY A 172 5.53 5.40 7.94
N GLY A 173 5.14 4.45 7.09
CA GLY A 173 6.09 3.47 6.53
C GLY A 173 6.74 3.79 5.18
N HIS A 174 6.29 4.82 4.46
CA HIS A 174 6.86 5.22 3.17
C HIS A 174 7.95 6.29 3.31
N LEU A 175 8.94 6.27 2.40
CA LEU A 175 10.06 7.23 2.40
C LEU A 175 9.62 8.72 2.38
N PRO A 176 8.59 9.13 1.61
CA PRO A 176 8.16 10.53 1.60
C PRO A 176 7.73 11.06 2.97
N TYR A 177 7.31 10.19 3.90
CA TYR A 177 6.96 10.61 5.26
C TYR A 177 8.16 11.11 6.08
N LEU A 178 9.37 10.63 5.78
CA LEU A 178 10.59 11.19 6.37
C LEU A 178 10.75 12.67 5.98
N SER A 179 10.54 12.97 4.69
CA SER A 179 10.60 14.36 4.19
C SER A 179 9.50 15.27 4.79
N ALA A 180 8.34 14.68 5.12
CA ALA A 180 7.25 15.39 5.80
C ALA A 180 7.61 15.71 7.26
N LEU A 181 8.22 14.77 8.00
CA LEU A 181 8.75 15.02 9.35
C LEU A 181 9.82 16.13 9.33
N TRP A 182 10.76 16.07 8.39
CA TRP A 182 11.80 17.09 8.30
C TRP A 182 11.24 18.48 8.03
N SER A 183 10.12 18.55 7.31
CA SER A 183 9.39 19.80 7.08
C SER A 183 8.78 20.36 8.36
N ASP A 184 8.26 19.49 9.24
CA ASP A 184 7.80 19.87 10.56
C ASP A 184 8.94 20.38 11.44
N LEU A 185 10.04 19.63 11.54
CA LEU A 185 11.19 20.00 12.37
C LEU A 185 11.79 21.33 11.91
N PHE A 186 11.94 21.53 10.60
CA PHE A 186 12.37 22.80 10.01
C PHE A 186 11.46 23.97 10.39
N ARG A 187 10.13 23.80 10.26
CA ARG A 187 9.15 24.86 10.56
C ARG A 187 9.10 25.21 12.05
N THR A 188 9.39 24.25 12.92
CA THR A 188 9.45 24.46 14.38
C THR A 188 10.85 24.80 14.90
N PHE A 189 11.81 25.10 14.03
CA PHE A 189 13.19 25.46 14.39
C PHE A 189 13.94 24.39 15.21
N GLN A 190 13.57 23.11 15.07
CA GLN A 190 14.21 21.98 15.75
C GLN A 190 15.43 21.46 14.95
N TRP A 191 16.44 22.33 14.80
CA TRP A 191 17.59 22.09 13.92
C TRP A 191 18.43 20.86 14.30
N GLY A 192 18.64 20.63 15.59
CA GLY A 192 19.41 19.47 16.09
C GLY A 192 18.76 18.14 15.68
N SER A 193 17.47 17.99 15.97
CA SER A 193 16.68 16.81 15.59
C SER A 193 16.62 16.64 14.07
N LEU A 194 16.45 17.73 13.31
CA LEU A 194 16.44 17.70 11.85
C LEU A 194 17.75 17.10 11.28
N VAL A 195 18.90 17.57 11.76
CA VAL A 195 20.20 17.07 11.31
C VAL A 195 20.38 15.59 11.69
N GLN A 196 19.96 15.19 12.88
CA GLN A 196 20.04 13.80 13.34
C GLN A 196 19.17 12.87 12.49
N GLU A 197 17.91 13.25 12.23
CA GLU A 197 16.99 12.47 11.39
C GLU A 197 17.52 12.31 9.96
N MET A 198 18.05 13.38 9.35
CA MET A 198 18.60 13.32 8.00
C MET A 198 19.81 12.39 7.92
N LYS A 199 20.72 12.45 8.89
CA LYS A 199 21.90 11.58 8.95
C LYS A 199 21.52 10.10 9.07
N ASN A 200 20.53 9.79 9.89
CA ASN A 200 20.17 8.40 10.20
C ASN A 200 19.23 7.76 9.16
N SER A 201 18.55 8.56 8.34
CA SER A 201 17.58 8.06 7.35
C SER A 201 18.17 7.36 6.11
N GLY A 202 19.46 7.56 5.84
CA GLY A 202 20.13 7.08 4.62
C GLY A 202 19.72 7.78 3.31
N LEU A 203 18.74 8.70 3.31
CA LEU A 203 18.28 9.43 2.12
C LEU A 203 19.15 10.66 1.77
N GLY A 204 19.92 11.17 2.74
CA GLY A 204 20.81 12.31 2.59
C GLY A 204 20.14 13.61 2.09
N PRO A 205 20.92 14.70 1.92
CA PRO A 205 20.39 15.99 1.46
C PRO A 205 19.81 15.94 0.03
N LYS A 206 20.37 15.07 -0.82
CA LYS A 206 19.92 14.91 -2.22
C LYS A 206 18.54 14.26 -2.32
N GLY A 207 18.26 13.23 -1.50
CA GLY A 207 16.94 12.60 -1.43
C GLY A 207 15.87 13.57 -0.94
N TYR A 208 16.20 14.36 0.09
CA TYR A 208 15.34 15.44 0.57
C TYR A 208 14.99 16.46 -0.53
N LEU A 209 16.00 16.96 -1.25
CA LEU A 209 15.78 17.97 -2.29
C LEU A 209 14.94 17.42 -3.45
N ARG A 210 15.18 16.16 -3.85
CA ARG A 210 14.38 15.47 -4.87
C ARG A 210 12.92 15.33 -4.43
N ASP A 211 12.69 14.91 -3.20
CA ASP A 211 11.34 14.71 -2.66
C ASP A 211 10.62 16.06 -2.49
N ARG A 212 11.33 17.12 -2.05
CA ARG A 212 10.82 18.51 -2.03
C ARG A 212 10.42 19.00 -3.42
N LEU A 213 11.28 18.82 -4.41
CA LEU A 213 10.98 19.19 -5.79
C LEU A 213 9.71 18.49 -6.27
N LYS A 214 9.61 17.18 -6.05
CA LYS A 214 8.50 16.35 -6.53
C LYS A 214 7.18 16.58 -5.79
N TYR A 215 7.20 16.63 -4.46
CA TYR A 215 5.97 16.64 -3.64
C TYR A 215 5.56 18.03 -3.16
N ARG A 216 6.45 19.03 -3.18
CA ARG A 216 6.15 20.40 -2.70
C ARG A 216 6.14 21.44 -3.81
N TRP A 217 7.13 21.44 -4.69
CA TRP A 217 7.29 22.49 -5.70
C TRP A 217 6.53 22.19 -6.98
N LEU A 218 6.64 20.96 -7.50
CA LEU A 218 5.95 20.55 -8.71
C LEU A 218 4.42 20.75 -8.63
N PRO A 219 3.71 20.43 -7.52
CA PRO A 219 2.28 20.69 -7.40
C PRO A 219 1.90 22.19 -7.40
N ARG A 220 2.84 23.07 -7.07
CA ARG A 220 2.65 24.54 -7.08
C ARG A 220 2.99 25.18 -8.42
N TRP A 221 3.58 24.45 -9.35
CA TRP A 221 3.87 24.97 -10.68
C TRP A 221 2.58 25.24 -11.48
N PRO A 222 2.60 26.18 -12.43
CA PRO A 222 1.53 26.31 -13.42
C PRO A 222 1.18 24.96 -14.06
N ALA A 223 -0.11 24.71 -14.29
CA ALA A 223 -0.60 23.42 -14.80
C ALA A 223 0.08 22.98 -16.10
N ALA A 224 0.43 23.92 -16.98
CA ALA A 224 1.16 23.64 -18.21
C ALA A 224 2.57 23.05 -17.97
N LEU A 225 3.29 23.54 -16.95
CA LEU A 225 4.61 23.02 -16.59
C LEU A 225 4.51 21.66 -15.90
N GLN A 226 3.50 21.46 -15.05
CA GLN A 226 3.22 20.14 -14.48
C GLN A 226 2.95 19.11 -15.57
N TYR A 227 2.11 19.48 -16.55
CA TYR A 227 1.80 18.65 -17.70
C TYR A 227 3.04 18.30 -18.53
N ALA A 228 3.87 19.29 -18.85
CA ALA A 228 5.12 19.09 -19.60
C ALA A 228 6.09 18.17 -18.85
N PHE A 229 6.26 18.39 -17.54
CA PHE A 229 7.09 17.54 -16.68
C PHE A 229 6.58 16.10 -16.67
N GLN A 230 5.28 15.89 -16.48
CA GLN A 230 4.71 14.54 -16.43
C GLN A 230 4.86 13.80 -17.75
N ARG A 231 4.63 14.46 -18.89
CA ARG A 231 4.82 13.85 -20.20
C ARG A 231 6.28 13.46 -20.46
N SER A 232 7.23 14.21 -19.91
CA SER A 232 8.67 13.92 -20.00
C SER A 232 9.09 12.78 -19.05
N TYR A 233 8.58 12.81 -17.82
CA TYR A 233 8.91 11.85 -16.77
C TYR A 233 8.23 10.47 -16.96
N PHE A 234 6.96 10.49 -17.36
CA PHE A 234 6.15 9.31 -17.67
C PHE A 234 6.06 9.15 -19.19
N LYS A 235 7.12 8.59 -19.78
CA LYS A 235 7.20 8.34 -21.24
C LYS A 235 6.04 7.47 -21.74
N GLU A 236 5.50 6.61 -20.88
CA GLU A 236 4.33 5.77 -21.16
C GLU A 236 3.05 6.55 -21.48
N LEU A 237 2.93 7.81 -21.02
CA LEU A 237 1.80 8.65 -21.41
C LEU A 237 1.75 8.90 -22.92
N SER A 238 2.86 8.74 -23.63
CA SER A 238 2.87 8.85 -25.09
C SER A 238 2.04 7.78 -25.82
N PHE A 239 1.63 6.71 -25.12
CA PHE A 239 0.73 5.67 -25.63
C PHE A 239 -0.75 5.97 -25.41
N LEU A 240 -1.07 7.06 -24.72
CA LEU A 240 -2.44 7.58 -24.62
C LEU A 240 -2.68 8.63 -25.71
N GLN A 241 -3.94 8.81 -26.09
CA GLN A 241 -4.30 9.82 -27.07
C GLN A 241 -3.95 11.24 -26.58
N PRO A 242 -3.29 12.07 -27.41
CA PRO A 242 -2.95 13.44 -27.04
C PRO A 242 -4.16 14.28 -26.65
N GLU A 243 -5.29 14.10 -27.32
CA GLU A 243 -6.55 14.79 -27.08
C GLU A 243 -7.10 14.45 -25.69
N LEU A 244 -7.08 13.18 -25.31
CA LEU A 244 -7.48 12.71 -23.99
C LEU A 244 -6.57 13.29 -22.89
N LEU A 245 -5.26 13.29 -23.10
CA LEU A 245 -4.32 13.88 -22.14
C LEU A 245 -4.55 15.39 -21.96
N ARG A 246 -4.85 16.10 -23.05
CA ARG A 246 -5.15 17.54 -23.03
C ARG A 246 -6.47 17.82 -22.29
N SER A 247 -7.53 17.06 -22.54
CA SER A 247 -8.82 17.23 -21.87
C SER A 247 -8.75 16.91 -20.38
N GLN A 248 -7.95 15.89 -20.02
CA GLN A 248 -7.74 15.45 -18.63
C GLN A 248 -6.56 16.14 -17.94
N ARG A 249 -6.04 17.25 -18.48
CA ARG A 249 -4.92 18.01 -17.91
C ARG A 249 -5.10 18.37 -16.43
N HIS A 250 -6.35 18.55 -15.99
CA HIS A 250 -6.69 18.90 -14.62
C HIS A 250 -6.52 17.71 -13.65
N ARG A 251 -6.76 16.48 -14.10
CA ARG A 251 -6.51 15.24 -13.34
C ARG A 251 -5.04 14.87 -13.30
N LEU A 252 -4.32 15.24 -14.36
CA LEU A 252 -2.86 15.17 -14.40
C LEU A 252 -2.23 16.22 -13.47
N ARG A 253 -2.96 17.22 -12.98
CA ARG A 253 -2.40 18.10 -11.95
C ARG A 253 -2.06 17.24 -10.73
N GLN A 254 -0.81 17.28 -10.28
CA GLN A 254 -0.53 16.62 -9.00
C GLN A 254 -1.28 17.42 -7.95
N SER A 255 -2.30 16.82 -7.34
CA SER A 255 -2.67 17.18 -5.99
C SER A 255 -1.44 16.85 -5.16
N GLY A 256 -0.63 17.87 -4.89
CA GLY A 256 0.52 17.71 -4.03
C GLY A 256 -0.02 17.22 -2.69
N PRO A 257 0.58 16.19 -2.09
CA PRO A 257 0.20 15.86 -0.75
C PRO A 257 0.36 17.14 0.09
N SER A 258 -0.57 17.39 1.01
CA SER A 258 -0.43 18.41 2.03
C SER A 258 0.78 18.13 2.94
N SER A 259 1.67 17.18 2.61
CA SER A 259 3.05 17.02 3.09
C SER A 259 3.86 18.31 3.33
N GLY A 260 3.39 19.44 2.81
CA GLY A 260 3.82 20.76 3.24
C GLY A 260 3.40 21.24 4.64
N ASP A 261 2.46 20.56 5.27
CA ASP A 261 1.77 20.92 6.50
C ASP A 261 2.15 19.98 7.66
N GLY A 262 3.02 18.99 7.38
CA GLY A 262 3.63 18.11 8.35
C GLY A 262 3.41 16.62 8.11
N LEU A 263 4.05 15.79 8.92
CA LEU A 263 3.93 14.33 8.86
C LEU A 263 2.49 13.86 9.10
N ASN A 264 1.84 14.33 10.16
CA ASN A 264 0.46 13.90 10.47
C ASN A 264 -0.55 14.31 9.40
N ALA A 265 -0.35 15.47 8.74
CA ALA A 265 -1.18 15.88 7.61
C ALA A 265 -1.00 14.92 6.41
N ALA A 266 0.25 14.57 6.08
CA ALA A 266 0.56 13.61 5.03
C ALA A 266 0.01 12.20 5.32
N LEU A 267 0.08 11.76 6.58
CA LEU A 267 -0.50 10.48 7.02
C LEU A 267 -2.03 10.52 6.91
N TYR A 268 -2.66 11.61 7.36
CA TYR A 268 -4.11 11.79 7.30
C TYR A 268 -4.62 11.72 5.86
N GLU A 269 -3.98 12.44 4.94
CA GLU A 269 -4.31 12.39 3.53
C GLU A 269 -4.08 11.00 2.92
N GLY A 270 -2.94 10.37 3.24
CA GLY A 270 -2.64 9.01 2.80
C GLY A 270 -3.67 7.98 3.29
N PHE A 271 -4.19 8.17 4.50
CA PHE A 271 -5.17 7.30 5.15
C PHE A 271 -6.60 7.54 4.63
N THR A 272 -7.00 8.79 4.38
CA THR A 272 -8.40 9.13 4.05
C THR A 272 -8.67 9.36 2.57
N GLN A 273 -7.69 9.83 1.80
CA GLN A 273 -7.86 10.29 0.41
C GLN A 273 -6.93 9.58 -0.57
N GLY A 274 -5.89 8.90 -0.06
CA GLY A 274 -4.81 8.34 -0.85
C GLY A 274 -5.05 6.94 -1.40
N GLY A 275 -3.94 6.29 -1.78
CA GLY A 275 -3.95 4.93 -2.34
C GLY A 275 -4.46 3.85 -1.39
N MET A 276 -4.65 4.15 -0.11
CA MET A 276 -5.14 3.18 0.86
C MET A 276 -6.58 2.74 0.56
N ASN A 277 -7.46 3.66 0.16
CA ASN A 277 -8.84 3.31 -0.23
C ASN A 277 -8.86 2.32 -1.39
N PHE A 278 -7.96 2.52 -2.36
CA PHE A 278 -7.80 1.60 -3.49
C PHE A 278 -7.27 0.24 -3.03
N LEU A 279 -6.25 0.21 -2.17
CA LEU A 279 -5.69 -1.05 -1.66
C LEU A 279 -6.73 -1.83 -0.83
N LEU A 280 -7.47 -1.17 0.06
CA LEU A 280 -8.54 -1.78 0.84
C LEU A 280 -9.66 -2.31 -0.06
N LYS A 281 -10.07 -1.58 -1.12
CA LYS A 281 -10.99 -2.10 -2.14
C LYS A 281 -10.45 -3.39 -2.74
N CYS A 282 -9.18 -3.41 -3.15
CA CYS A 282 -8.58 -4.58 -3.77
C CYS A 282 -8.56 -5.81 -2.84
N VAL A 283 -8.24 -5.58 -1.57
CA VAL A 283 -8.24 -6.60 -0.51
C VAL A 283 -9.65 -7.17 -0.32
N ASP A 284 -10.63 -6.30 -0.06
CA ASP A 284 -12.04 -6.65 0.14
C ASP A 284 -12.59 -7.44 -1.06
N ARG A 285 -12.36 -6.93 -2.28
CA ARG A 285 -12.86 -7.55 -3.51
C ARG A 285 -12.22 -8.90 -3.78
N ALA A 286 -10.92 -9.02 -3.55
CA ALA A 286 -10.22 -10.29 -3.69
C ALA A 286 -10.72 -11.33 -2.68
N ALA A 287 -10.93 -10.94 -1.42
CA ALA A 287 -11.41 -11.83 -0.38
C ALA A 287 -12.86 -12.26 -0.62
N ALA A 288 -13.76 -11.29 -0.84
CA ALA A 288 -15.17 -11.54 -1.08
C ALA A 288 -15.43 -12.40 -2.33
N TRP A 289 -14.60 -12.26 -3.38
CA TRP A 289 -14.69 -13.11 -4.57
C TRP A 289 -14.51 -14.60 -4.25
N HIS A 290 -13.73 -14.93 -3.22
CA HIS A 290 -13.48 -16.30 -2.77
C HIS A 290 -14.30 -16.68 -1.52
N GLY A 291 -15.27 -15.86 -1.11
CA GLY A 291 -16.10 -16.11 0.07
C GLY A 291 -15.33 -16.03 1.39
N VAL A 292 -14.29 -15.18 1.45
CA VAL A 292 -13.47 -14.94 2.63
C VAL A 292 -13.66 -13.50 3.11
N ASP A 293 -13.77 -13.30 4.41
CA ASP A 293 -13.79 -11.97 5.04
C ASP A 293 -12.38 -11.52 5.44
N THR A 294 -12.17 -10.21 5.49
CA THR A 294 -10.88 -9.62 5.91
C THR A 294 -10.99 -8.80 7.18
N ALA A 295 -9.99 -8.95 8.03
CA ALA A 295 -9.84 -8.19 9.26
C ALA A 295 -8.58 -7.31 9.19
N THR A 296 -8.74 -5.98 9.17
CA THR A 296 -7.63 -5.04 8.98
C THR A 296 -7.50 -4.05 10.15
N PRO A 297 -7.08 -4.48 11.36
CA PRO A 297 -7.15 -3.66 12.59
C PRO A 297 -6.55 -2.26 12.48
N TYR A 298 -5.53 -2.07 11.63
CA TYR A 298 -4.90 -0.78 11.39
C TYR A 298 -5.76 0.21 10.60
N ALA A 299 -6.77 -0.27 9.87
CA ALA A 299 -7.60 0.52 8.97
C ALA A 299 -9.05 0.69 9.45
N ASP A 300 -9.53 -0.18 10.34
CA ASP A 300 -10.94 -0.22 10.77
C ASP A 300 -11.15 -0.06 12.30
N ASP A 301 -10.10 -0.04 13.12
CA ASP A 301 -10.22 0.15 14.57
C ASP A 301 -10.17 1.63 14.99
N LEU A 302 -11.34 2.24 15.19
CA LEU A 302 -11.46 3.67 15.51
C LEU A 302 -10.63 4.11 16.73
N PRO A 303 -10.68 3.43 17.90
CA PRO A 303 -9.88 3.83 19.05
C PRO A 303 -8.37 3.86 18.78
N LEU A 304 -7.84 2.84 18.06
CA LEU A 304 -6.44 2.82 17.64
C LEU A 304 -6.14 3.98 16.68
N ILE A 305 -6.98 4.18 15.67
CA ILE A 305 -6.79 5.19 14.63
C ILE A 305 -6.77 6.59 15.25
N GLU A 306 -7.81 6.94 16.01
CA GLU A 306 -7.93 8.25 16.67
C GLU A 306 -6.75 8.52 17.60
N TYR A 307 -6.36 7.52 18.39
CA TYR A 307 -5.22 7.68 19.29
C TYR A 307 -3.94 7.93 18.51
N VAL A 308 -3.63 7.13 17.48
CA VAL A 308 -2.39 7.33 16.70
C VAL A 308 -2.41 8.69 15.98
N PHE A 309 -3.55 9.17 15.49
CA PHE A 309 -3.64 10.50 14.91
C PHE A 309 -3.54 11.65 15.93
N SER A 310 -3.79 11.38 17.21
CA SER A 310 -3.55 12.33 18.31
C SER A 310 -2.07 12.44 18.71
N ILE A 311 -1.22 11.48 18.32
CA ILE A 311 0.20 11.43 18.70
C ILE A 311 1.05 12.40 17.85
N PRO A 312 1.92 13.21 18.49
CA PRO A 312 2.87 14.06 17.79
C PRO A 312 3.79 13.30 16.81
N PRO A 313 4.14 13.89 15.66
CA PRO A 313 4.89 13.21 14.60
C PRO A 313 6.29 12.73 15.02
N VAL A 314 6.95 13.40 15.97
CA VAL A 314 8.29 13.03 16.49
C VAL A 314 8.34 11.66 17.14
N TYR A 315 7.20 11.10 17.54
CA TYR A 315 7.12 9.75 18.12
C TYR A 315 6.87 8.67 17.07
N LYS A 316 6.31 9.02 15.90
CA LYS A 316 5.98 8.06 14.83
C LYS A 316 7.19 7.67 14.00
N ILE A 317 8.06 8.64 13.76
CA ILE A 317 9.33 8.49 13.04
C ILE A 317 10.42 9.10 13.92
N HIS A 318 11.47 8.32 14.17
CA HIS A 318 12.59 8.74 15.00
C HIS A 318 13.86 8.00 14.58
N HIS A 319 15.02 8.64 14.74
CA HIS A 319 16.33 8.15 14.32
C HIS A 319 16.37 7.70 12.85
N GLY A 320 15.68 8.41 11.97
CA GLY A 320 15.58 8.07 10.54
C GLY A 320 14.80 6.78 10.28
N GLN A 321 14.25 6.15 11.32
CA GLN A 321 13.48 4.92 11.21
C GLN A 321 12.00 5.21 11.06
N ARG A 322 11.42 4.56 10.07
CA ARG A 322 9.99 4.59 9.77
C ARG A 322 9.25 3.64 10.69
N LYS A 323 8.00 3.99 11.03
CA LYS A 323 7.14 3.23 11.95
C LYS A 323 7.81 2.97 13.31
N TRP A 324 8.61 3.92 13.78
CA TRP A 324 9.35 3.81 15.05
C TRP A 324 8.42 3.47 16.21
N LEU A 325 7.29 4.18 16.31
CA LEU A 325 6.27 3.93 17.32
C LEU A 325 5.76 2.47 17.32
N LEU A 326 5.49 1.92 16.14
CA LEU A 326 4.98 0.55 16.00
C LEU A 326 6.06 -0.49 16.34
N ARG A 327 7.31 -0.25 15.91
CA ARG A 327 8.46 -1.11 16.23
C ARG A 327 8.66 -1.19 17.73
N GLU A 328 8.74 -0.06 18.41
CA GLU A 328 8.96 0.00 19.85
C GLU A 328 7.74 -0.54 20.64
N ALA A 329 6.52 -0.30 20.14
CA ALA A 329 5.33 -0.86 20.74
C ALA A 329 5.33 -2.41 20.74
N PHE A 330 6.02 -3.08 19.82
CA PHE A 330 6.05 -4.55 19.74
C PHE A 330 7.45 -5.17 19.85
N ARG A 331 8.46 -4.38 20.22
CA ARG A 331 9.88 -4.79 20.25
C ARG A 331 10.10 -6.11 20.98
N GLU A 332 9.49 -6.28 22.15
CA GLU A 332 9.64 -7.47 23.00
C GLU A 332 8.94 -8.72 22.44
N MET A 333 8.04 -8.56 21.45
CA MET A 333 7.28 -9.66 20.83
C MET A 333 7.78 -9.99 19.43
N LEU A 334 8.53 -9.09 18.80
CA LEU A 334 9.05 -9.28 17.45
C LEU A 334 10.37 -10.05 17.49
N PRO A 335 10.63 -10.92 16.51
CA PRO A 335 11.97 -11.44 16.28
C PRO A 335 12.94 -10.28 16.00
N GLU A 336 14.14 -10.31 16.59
CA GLU A 336 15.13 -9.25 16.44
C GLU A 336 15.44 -8.93 14.97
N ALA A 337 15.52 -9.98 14.15
CA ALA A 337 15.73 -9.90 12.71
C ALA A 337 14.67 -9.03 12.00
N ILE A 338 13.40 -9.11 12.42
CA ILE A 338 12.29 -8.32 11.88
C ILE A 338 12.30 -6.90 12.45
N TYR A 339 12.56 -6.77 13.76
CA TYR A 339 12.64 -5.49 14.43
C TYR A 339 13.71 -4.57 13.81
N GLN A 340 14.89 -5.11 13.48
CA GLN A 340 15.99 -4.36 12.88
C GLN A 340 15.84 -4.12 11.37
N ARG A 341 14.87 -4.76 10.70
CA ARG A 341 14.72 -4.72 9.24
C ARG A 341 14.50 -3.27 8.73
N PRO A 342 15.43 -2.69 7.96
CA PRO A 342 15.34 -1.30 7.54
C PRO A 342 14.54 -1.12 6.24
N ASP A 343 14.48 -2.15 5.40
CA ASP A 343 13.81 -2.11 4.10
C ASP A 343 12.31 -2.32 4.23
N LYS A 344 11.59 -1.65 3.33
CA LYS A 344 10.17 -1.90 3.10
C LYS A 344 10.03 -2.21 1.62
N LYS A 345 9.53 -3.40 1.30
CA LYS A 345 9.14 -3.75 -0.06
C LYS A 345 7.62 -3.92 -0.08
N PRO A 346 6.92 -3.42 -1.11
CA PRO A 346 5.51 -3.77 -1.34
C PRO A 346 5.42 -5.27 -1.64
N LEU A 347 4.21 -5.83 -1.71
CA LEU A 347 4.04 -7.22 -2.16
C LEU A 347 4.61 -7.38 -3.59
N LEU A 348 5.85 -7.86 -3.67
CA LEU A 348 6.56 -7.99 -4.93
C LEU A 348 6.08 -9.24 -5.66
N THR A 349 6.01 -9.12 -6.97
CA THR A 349 5.85 -10.21 -7.92
C THR A 349 6.98 -10.09 -8.94
N PRO A 350 7.35 -11.18 -9.63
CA PRO A 350 8.19 -11.14 -10.83
C PRO A 350 7.47 -10.46 -12.01
N ASN A 351 6.98 -9.23 -11.79
CA ASN A 351 6.09 -8.52 -12.71
C ASN A 351 6.73 -8.40 -14.09
N ASN A 352 8.03 -8.09 -14.18
CA ASN A 352 8.66 -7.93 -15.48
C ASN A 352 8.63 -9.23 -16.30
N GLU A 353 8.99 -10.36 -15.69
CA GLU A 353 8.99 -11.68 -16.30
C GLU A 353 7.58 -12.14 -16.66
N TRP A 354 6.61 -11.92 -15.76
CA TRP A 354 5.22 -12.30 -15.99
C TRP A 354 4.61 -11.54 -17.16
N ILE A 355 4.77 -10.21 -17.17
CA ILE A 355 4.24 -9.37 -18.24
C ILE A 355 4.90 -9.74 -19.57
N ALA A 356 6.22 -9.93 -19.59
CA ALA A 356 6.95 -10.37 -20.78
C ALA A 356 6.45 -11.73 -21.32
N SER A 357 6.28 -12.74 -20.45
CA SER A 357 5.79 -14.06 -20.87
C SER A 357 4.33 -14.04 -21.37
N MET A 358 3.55 -13.05 -20.97
CA MET A 358 2.16 -12.87 -21.40
C MET A 358 2.00 -11.99 -22.64
N ARG A 359 3.09 -11.49 -23.24
CA ARG A 359 3.10 -10.56 -24.38
C ARG A 359 2.10 -10.94 -25.47
N ASP A 360 2.20 -12.16 -26.00
CA ASP A 360 1.40 -12.59 -27.16
C ASP A 360 -0.08 -12.73 -26.79
N ALA A 361 -0.38 -13.11 -25.55
CA ALA A 361 -1.76 -13.18 -25.06
C ALA A 361 -2.36 -11.80 -24.77
N ILE A 362 -1.53 -10.78 -24.51
CA ILE A 362 -1.95 -9.42 -24.21
C ILE A 362 -2.21 -8.62 -25.49
N ARG A 363 -1.48 -8.91 -26.58
CA ARG A 363 -1.57 -8.16 -27.85
C ARG A 363 -3.02 -8.00 -28.37
N PRO A 364 -3.88 -9.05 -28.41
CA PRO A 364 -5.25 -8.91 -28.88
C PRO A 364 -6.06 -7.87 -28.11
N TYR A 365 -5.86 -7.76 -26.79
CA TYR A 365 -6.57 -6.79 -25.97
C TYR A 365 -6.30 -5.34 -26.37
N PHE A 366 -5.15 -5.04 -26.97
CA PHE A 366 -4.83 -3.71 -27.50
C PHE A 366 -5.26 -3.55 -28.95
N GLU A 367 -5.22 -4.62 -29.75
CA GLU A 367 -5.71 -4.64 -31.13
C GLU A 367 -7.24 -4.46 -31.20
N GLU A 368 -7.98 -4.91 -30.19
CA GLU A 368 -9.43 -4.75 -30.08
C GLU A 368 -9.86 -3.37 -29.55
N GLN A 369 -8.95 -2.57 -28.99
CA GLN A 369 -9.31 -1.25 -28.46
C GLN A 369 -9.63 -0.25 -29.57
N ASP A 370 -10.56 0.65 -29.24
CA ASP A 370 -10.77 1.88 -30.00
C ASP A 370 -9.58 2.86 -29.86
N GLU A 371 -9.56 3.85 -30.73
CA GLU A 371 -8.59 4.95 -30.68
C GLU A 371 -9.02 6.09 -29.76
N ALA A 372 -10.02 5.91 -28.88
CA ALA A 372 -10.46 6.99 -27.98
C ALA A 372 -9.48 7.21 -26.82
N ILE A 373 -8.84 6.14 -26.35
CA ILE A 373 -7.95 6.17 -25.17
C ILE A 373 -6.50 5.94 -25.54
N PHE A 374 -6.21 4.91 -26.34
CA PHE A 374 -4.84 4.54 -26.68
C PHE A 374 -4.44 5.10 -28.05
N ASN A 375 -3.19 5.57 -28.15
CA ASN A 375 -2.54 5.78 -29.44
C ASN A 375 -2.15 4.40 -29.98
N LYS A 376 -3.12 3.73 -30.63
CA LYS A 376 -3.03 2.34 -31.07
C LYS A 376 -1.83 2.08 -31.98
N LYS A 377 -1.63 2.95 -32.99
CA LYS A 377 -0.49 2.87 -33.92
C LYS A 377 0.83 2.81 -33.16
N ARG A 378 1.10 3.80 -32.29
CA ARG A 378 2.35 3.86 -31.54
C ARG A 378 2.50 2.69 -30.57
N LEU A 379 1.41 2.27 -29.94
CA LEU A 379 1.41 1.15 -28.99
C LEU A 379 1.74 -0.17 -29.69
N LEU A 380 1.16 -0.43 -30.87
CA LEU A 380 1.44 -1.65 -31.64
C LEU A 380 2.84 -1.60 -32.30
N ASP A 381 3.27 -0.45 -32.80
CA ASP A 381 4.59 -0.26 -33.42
C ASP A 381 5.75 -0.51 -32.42
N GLN A 382 5.54 -0.15 -31.15
CA GLN A 382 6.53 -0.29 -30.08
C GLN A 382 6.25 -1.46 -29.14
N PHE A 383 5.27 -2.32 -29.47
CA PHE A 383 4.76 -3.36 -28.58
C PHE A 383 5.88 -4.25 -28.02
N ASP A 384 6.71 -4.81 -28.90
CA ASP A 384 7.81 -5.71 -28.50
C ASP A 384 8.88 -5.02 -27.65
N GLN A 385 9.06 -3.70 -27.76
CA GLN A 385 10.00 -2.96 -26.93
C GLN A 385 9.52 -2.86 -25.47
N PHE A 386 8.21 -2.92 -25.22
CA PHE A 386 7.64 -2.84 -23.86
C PHE A 386 7.80 -4.13 -23.08
N PHE A 387 7.70 -5.26 -23.76
CA PHE A 387 7.75 -6.58 -23.14
C PHE A 387 9.17 -7.14 -23.11
N ASN A 388 10.18 -6.35 -23.49
CA ASN A 388 11.57 -6.73 -23.39
C ASN A 388 12.00 -6.81 -21.91
N PRO A 389 12.37 -8.00 -21.39
CA PRO A 389 12.78 -8.18 -19.99
C PRO A 389 14.02 -7.34 -19.62
N ALA A 390 14.86 -6.99 -20.60
CA ALA A 390 16.07 -6.19 -20.41
C ALA A 390 15.79 -4.67 -20.40
N SER A 391 14.56 -4.23 -20.68
CA SER A 391 14.20 -2.81 -20.63
C SER A 391 14.02 -2.37 -19.16
N PRO A 392 14.77 -1.36 -18.68
CA PRO A 392 14.67 -0.88 -17.29
C PRO A 392 13.40 -0.07 -17.01
N VAL A 393 12.51 0.13 -18.01
CA VAL A 393 11.21 0.77 -17.79
C VAL A 393 10.31 -0.23 -17.07
N GLU A 394 10.02 0.03 -15.80
CA GLU A 394 9.20 -0.83 -14.93
C GLU A 394 7.92 -1.31 -15.65
N ASN A 395 7.82 -2.63 -15.97
CA ASN A 395 6.61 -3.22 -16.54
C ASN A 395 5.38 -3.01 -15.63
N TYR A 396 5.60 -2.58 -14.38
CA TYR A 396 4.56 -2.10 -13.46
C TYR A 396 3.69 -1.01 -14.09
N ARG A 397 4.30 -0.07 -14.82
CA ARG A 397 3.57 1.01 -15.50
C ARG A 397 2.77 0.46 -16.67
N MET A 398 3.35 -0.49 -17.41
CA MET A 398 2.67 -1.10 -18.56
C MET A 398 1.53 -2.01 -18.16
N TYR A 399 1.63 -2.72 -17.04
CA TYR A 399 0.52 -3.51 -16.52
C TYR A 399 -0.74 -2.68 -16.31
N LYS A 400 -0.64 -1.39 -15.98
CA LYS A 400 -1.80 -0.49 -15.89
C LYS A 400 -2.56 -0.37 -17.22
N PHE A 401 -1.83 -0.31 -18.34
CA PHE A 401 -2.42 -0.25 -19.68
C PHE A 401 -3.08 -1.58 -20.03
N VAL A 402 -2.41 -2.70 -19.72
CA VAL A 402 -2.96 -4.05 -19.90
C VAL A 402 -4.25 -4.21 -19.10
N SER A 403 -4.19 -3.88 -17.80
CA SER A 403 -5.34 -3.98 -16.91
C SER A 403 -6.49 -3.08 -17.35
N LEU A 404 -6.21 -1.89 -17.90
CA LEU A 404 -7.23 -1.00 -18.44
C LEU A 404 -7.87 -1.58 -19.71
N ALA A 405 -7.07 -2.09 -20.64
CA ALA A 405 -7.57 -2.71 -21.87
C ALA A 405 -8.45 -3.93 -21.59
N VAL A 406 -8.02 -4.80 -20.68
CA VAL A 406 -8.80 -5.96 -20.22
C VAL A 406 -10.10 -5.51 -19.55
N TRP A 407 -10.03 -4.51 -18.66
CA TRP A 407 -11.21 -3.99 -17.97
C TRP A 407 -12.26 -3.46 -18.95
N ARG A 408 -11.84 -2.70 -19.97
CA ARG A 408 -12.75 -2.23 -21.01
C ARG A 408 -13.43 -3.35 -21.78
N LYS A 409 -12.67 -4.39 -22.14
CA LYS A 409 -13.22 -5.57 -22.82
C LYS A 409 -14.25 -6.29 -21.93
N VAL A 410 -13.87 -6.57 -20.69
CA VAL A 410 -14.70 -7.30 -19.72
C VAL A 410 -16.02 -6.58 -19.42
N PHE A 411 -16.01 -5.25 -19.36
CA PHE A 411 -17.18 -4.43 -19.04
C PHE A 411 -17.87 -3.81 -20.27
N ASN A 412 -17.43 -4.14 -21.49
CA ASN A 412 -17.95 -3.61 -22.76
C ASN A 412 -17.98 -2.06 -22.82
N LEU A 413 -16.83 -1.41 -22.51
CA LEU A 413 -16.68 0.05 -22.39
C LEU A 413 -15.91 0.73 -23.52
#